data_AF-A0A2P4P3P8-F1
#
_entry.id   AF-A0A2P4P3P8-F1
#
_cell.length_a   1.000
_cell.length_b   1.000
_cell.length_c   1.000
_cell.angle_alpha   90.00
_cell.angle_beta   90.00
_cell.angle_gamma   90.00
#
_symmetry.space_group_name_H-M   'P 1'
#
loop_
_entity.id
_entity.type
_entity.pdbx_description
1 polymer ?
#
loop_
_entity_poly.entity_id
_entity_poly.type
_entity_poly.pdbx_seq_one_letter_code
_entity_poly.pdbx_strand_id
1 'polypeptide(L)' 'MVILNYRSPYLRRILSTNANKKNDDGILVHIKLPNIFPGIFQMILRYIYGGRLSLEEY' A
#
# COMPACT_ATOMS: atom_id res chain seq x y z
N MET A 1 2.57 5.51 6.56
CA MET A 1 3.64 5.08 5.62
C MET A 1 4.62 4.05 6.19
N VAL A 2 4.78 3.89 7.52
CA VAL A 2 5.84 3.03 8.08
C VAL A 2 5.56 1.52 7.92
N ILE A 3 4.35 1.06 8.26
CA ILE A 3 4.01 -0.37 8.22
C ILE A 3 4.05 -0.93 6.80
N LEU A 4 3.49 -0.22 5.83
CA LEU A 4 3.51 -0.63 4.41
C LEU A 4 4.95 -0.72 3.88
N ASN A 5 5.82 0.24 4.23
CA ASN A 5 7.24 0.25 3.85
C ASN A 5 8.01 -0.92 4.47
N TYR A 6 7.70 -1.29 5.72
CA TYR A 6 8.38 -2.37 6.42
C TYR A 6 7.93 -3.75 5.92
N ARG A 7 6.63 -3.92 5.70
CA ARG A 7 6.02 -5.23 5.38
C ARG A 7 6.06 -5.59 3.91
N SER A 8 6.28 -4.62 3.00
CA SER A 8 6.31 -4.88 1.56
C SER A 8 7.44 -4.12 0.86
N PRO A 9 8.48 -4.80 0.36
CA PRO A 9 9.54 -4.18 -0.44
C PRO A 9 9.01 -3.50 -1.72
N TYR A 10 7.93 -4.03 -2.31
CA TYR A 10 7.28 -3.46 -3.49
C TYR A 10 6.64 -2.11 -3.17
N LEU A 11 5.80 -2.07 -2.12
CA LEU A 11 5.20 -0.82 -1.67
C LEU A 11 6.27 0.17 -1.20
N ARG A 12 7.34 -0.30 -0.56
CA ARG A 12 8.48 0.56 -0.19
C ARG A 12 9.07 1.29 -1.39
N ARG A 13 9.31 0.59 -2.50
CA ARG A 13 9.84 1.20 -3.74
C ARG A 13 8.89 2.26 -4.28
N ILE A 14 7.60 1.94 -4.37
CA ILE A 14 6.58 2.85 -4.89
C ILE A 14 6.39 4.07 -3.98
N LEU A 15 6.39 3.88 -2.67
CA LEU A 15 6.23 4.94 -1.70
C LEU A 15 7.45 5.85 -1.67
N SER A 16 8.66 5.30 -1.85
CA SER A 16 9.90 6.08 -1.93
C SER A 16 9.96 6.92 -3.21
N THR A 17 9.55 6.37 -4.36
CA THR A 17 9.54 7.11 -5.63
C THR A 17 8.49 8.22 -5.66
N ASN A 18 7.35 8.03 -5.01
CA ASN A 18 6.29 9.04 -4.94
C ASN A 18 6.50 10.07 -3.82
N ALA A 19 7.17 9.70 -2.72
CA ALA A 19 7.52 10.62 -1.64
C ALA A 19 8.52 11.69 -2.10
N ASN A 20 9.47 11.34 -2.97
CA ASN A 20 10.43 12.30 -3.54
C ASN A 20 9.79 13.35 -4.47
N LYS A 21 8.49 13.22 -4.78
CA LYS A 21 7.78 14.07 -5.74
C LYS A 21 6.92 15.16 -5.09
N LYS A 22 6.75 15.13 -3.77
CA LYS A 22 5.92 16.10 -3.04
C LYS A 22 6.67 16.59 -1.80
N ASN A 23 7.36 17.70 -2.00
CA ASN A 23 7.77 18.56 -0.92
C ASN A 23 6.51 19.20 -0.30
N ASP A 24 6.40 19.10 1.01
CA ASP A 24 5.98 20.17 1.93
C ASP A 24 4.51 20.44 2.35
N ASP A 25 3.47 19.77 1.84
CA ASP A 25 2.09 20.15 2.25
C ASP A 25 1.30 19.13 3.10
N GLY A 26 1.99 18.17 3.72
CA GLY A 26 1.37 17.30 4.72
C GLY A 26 0.49 16.17 4.15
N ILE A 27 0.96 14.95 4.44
CA ILE A 27 0.16 13.75 4.75
C ILE A 27 -0.47 12.97 3.56
N LEU A 28 -0.84 13.56 2.43
CA LEU A 28 -1.54 12.80 1.36
C LEU A 28 -0.67 12.46 0.13
N VAL A 29 -0.02 11.29 0.17
CA VAL A 29 0.66 10.70 -0.99
C VAL A 29 -0.34 9.87 -1.80
N HIS A 30 -0.64 10.34 -3.01
CA HIS A 30 -1.44 9.58 -3.97
C HIS A 30 -0.56 8.57 -4.70
N ILE A 31 -0.94 7.29 -4.63
CA ILE A 31 -0.18 6.18 -5.20
C ILE A 31 -0.97 5.61 -6.36
N LYS A 32 -0.35 5.52 -7.53
CA LYS A 32 -0.93 4.81 -8.68
C LYS A 32 -0.48 3.35 -8.65
N LEU A 33 -1.43 2.45 -8.48
CA LEU A 33 -1.22 1.01 -8.62
C LEU A 33 -1.95 0.55 -9.89
N PRO A 34 -1.24 0.40 -11.02
CA PRO A 34 -1.88 -0.12 -12.23
C PRO A 34 -2.30 -1.58 -12.00
N ASN A 35 -3.45 -1.97 -12.56
CA ASN A 35 -3.93 -3.35 -12.62
C ASN A 35 -4.37 -3.98 -11.28
N ILE A 36 -4.81 -3.18 -10.31
CA ILE A 36 -5.39 -3.70 -9.05
C ILE A 36 -6.80 -3.13 -8.87
N PHE A 37 -7.77 -4.02 -8.61
CA PHE A 37 -9.11 -3.61 -8.22
C PHE A 37 -9.13 -3.07 -6.78
N PRO A 38 -9.94 -2.04 -6.47
CA PRO A 38 -10.01 -1.45 -5.13
C PRO A 38 -10.26 -2.48 -4.02
N GLY A 39 -11.13 -3.47 -4.26
CA GLY A 39 -11.42 -4.52 -3.27
C GLY A 39 -10.22 -5.40 -2.95
N ILE A 40 -9.42 -5.75 -3.97
CA ILE A 40 -8.18 -6.52 -3.78
C ILE A 40 -7.18 -5.70 -2.96
N PHE A 41 -7.05 -4.39 -3.25
CA PHE A 41 -6.16 -3.53 -2.48
C PHE A 41 -6.57 -3.42 -1.00
N GLN A 42 -7.88 -3.31 -0.71
CA GLN A 42 -8.37 -3.34 0.67
C GLN A 42 -8.05 -4.66 1.38
N MET A 43 -8.14 -5.79 0.68
CA MET A 43 -7.79 -7.11 1.21
C MET A 43 -6.29 -7.20 1.55
N ILE A 44 -5.42 -6.69 0.66
CA ILE A 44 -3.98 -6.58 0.89
C ILE A 44 -3.67 -5.70 2.11
N LEU A 45 -4.35 -4.56 2.26
CA LEU A 45 -4.17 -3.70 3.43
C LEU A 45 -4.57 -4.42 4.72
N ARG A 46 -5.72 -5.09 4.75
CA ARG A 46 -6.14 -5.88 5.91
C ARG A 46 -5.12 -6.96 6.27
N TYR A 47 -4.55 -7.64 5.28
CA TYR A 47 -3.49 -8.62 5.51
C TYR A 47 -2.21 -7.98 6.09
N ILE A 48 -1.76 -6.85 5.54
CA ILE A 48 -0.53 -6.17 5.99
C ILE A 48 -0.65 -5.67 7.44
N TYR A 49 -1.83 -5.17 7.83
CA TYR A 49 -2.06 -4.61 9.16
C TYR A 49 -2.51 -5.66 10.18
N GLY A 50 -3.35 -6.61 9.78
CA GLY A 50 -3.94 -7.61 10.67
C GLY A 50 -3.23 -8.97 10.67
N GLY A 51 -2.33 -9.22 9.72
CA GLY A 51 -1.59 -10.49 9.57
C GLY A 51 -2.45 -11.69 9.20
N ARG A 52 -3.74 -11.49 8.90
CA ARG A 52 -4.71 -12.54 8.55
C ARG A 52 -5.30 -12.26 7.18
N LEU A 53 -5.31 -13.28 6.34
CA LEU A 53 -5.96 -13.27 5.04
C LEU A 53 -7.01 -14.37 5.05
N SER A 54 -8.29 -14.00 5.02
CA SER A 54 -9.38 -14.94 4.78
C SER A 54 -9.63 -14.98 3.28
N LEU A 55 -9.00 -15.93 2.60
CA LEU A 55 -9.45 -16.30 1.26
C LEU A 55 -10.73 -17.10 1.48
N GLU A 56 -11.87 -16.50 1.15
CA GLU A 56 -13.11 -17.27 1.05
C GLU A 56 -12.86 -18.32 -0.04
N GLU A 57 -12.89 -19.59 0.35
CA GLU A 57 -12.80 -20.71 -0.60
C GLU A 57 -13.98 -20.58 -1.56
N TYR A 58 -13.67 -20.39 -2.84
CA TYR A 58 -14.64 -20.37 -3.93
C TYR A 58 -15.17 -21.77 -4.19
#